data_AF-A0AAV7PA00-F1
#
_entry.id   AF-A0AAV7PA00-F1
#
_cell.length_a   1.000
_cell.length_b   1.000
_cell.length_c   1.000
_cell.angle_alpha   90.00
_cell.angle_beta   90.00
_cell.angle_gamma   90.00
#
_symmetry.space_group_name_H-M   'P 1'
#
loop_
_entity.id
_entity.type
_entity.pdbx_description
1 polymer ?
#
loop_
_entity_poly.entity_id
_entity_poly.type
_entity_poly.pdbx_seq_one_letter_code
_entity_poly.pdbx_strand_id
1 'polypeptide(L)'
;MIFRTLPQATIQKLQDEEFDVFKDALLRLENRLKPRASIALNRFKFYTRTQQLEETFDEFLTALCGISMHCNFGAITDKMIRDQIIARVNSRRIQEQLWMMGDPKLQDVINTAKALEQSEKLIKSAQESDKTKNAEFDVVGAMGGNVSGNNSGTKSAMFGEK
;
A
#
# COMPACT_ATOMS: atom_id res chain seq x y z
N MET A 1 -76.60 -50.04 26.09
CA MET A 1 -75.20 -50.19 25.63
C MET A 1 -74.49 -48.87 25.88
N ILE A 2 -73.44 -48.89 26.71
CA ILE A 2 -72.78 -47.69 27.25
C ILE A 2 -71.69 -47.27 26.26
N PHE A 3 -71.92 -46.19 25.51
CA PHE A 3 -70.86 -45.56 24.72
C PHE A 3 -69.87 -44.92 25.68
N ARG A 4 -68.74 -45.59 25.91
CA ARG A 4 -67.61 -45.01 26.66
C ARG A 4 -66.91 -44.02 25.73
N THR A 5 -67.16 -42.74 25.97
CA THR A 5 -66.38 -41.63 25.45
C THR A 5 -64.90 -41.86 25.72
N LEU A 6 -64.10 -41.91 24.66
CA LEU A 6 -62.65 -41.89 24.71
C LEU A 6 -62.22 -40.64 25.50
N PRO A 7 -61.34 -40.77 26.51
CA PRO A 7 -60.75 -39.60 27.14
C PRO A 7 -59.96 -38.87 26.06
N GLN A 8 -60.25 -37.58 25.89
CA GLN A 8 -59.45 -36.69 25.05
C GLN A 8 -58.03 -36.73 25.64
N ALA A 9 -57.15 -37.52 25.04
CA ALA A 9 -55.73 -37.38 25.28
C ALA A 9 -55.41 -35.95 24.83
N THR A 10 -55.13 -35.09 25.80
CA THR A 10 -54.62 -33.76 25.59
C THR A 10 -53.48 -33.90 24.60
N ILE A 11 -53.71 -33.41 23.38
CA ILE A 11 -52.62 -33.07 22.48
C ILE A 11 -51.88 -31.99 23.26
N GLN A 12 -50.89 -32.42 24.03
CA GLN A 12 -49.86 -31.56 24.56
C GLN A 12 -49.42 -30.78 23.33
N LYS A 13 -49.69 -29.48 23.33
CA LYS A 13 -49.17 -28.59 22.30
C LYS A 13 -47.66 -28.81 22.34
N LEU A 14 -47.16 -29.67 21.46
CA LEU A 14 -45.75 -29.71 21.11
C LEU A 14 -45.56 -28.37 20.45
N GLN A 15 -45.08 -27.45 21.29
CA GLN A 15 -44.74 -26.10 20.90
C GLN A 15 -43.93 -26.19 19.61
N ASP A 16 -44.32 -25.37 18.67
CA ASP A 16 -43.67 -25.15 17.39
C ASP A 16 -42.18 -24.82 17.61
N GLU A 17 -41.38 -25.85 17.81
CA GLU A 17 -39.95 -25.83 17.58
C GLU A 17 -39.74 -26.66 16.32
N GLU A 18 -40.36 -26.20 15.22
CA GLU A 18 -39.78 -26.39 13.90
C GLU A 18 -38.48 -25.56 13.90
N PHE A 19 -37.51 -26.02 14.71
CA PHE A 19 -36.14 -25.56 14.68
C PHE A 19 -35.65 -26.01 13.33
N ASP A 20 -35.84 -25.11 12.39
CA ASP A 20 -35.75 -25.28 10.95
C ASP A 20 -34.44 -26.03 10.65
N VAL A 21 -34.54 -27.36 10.56
CA VAL A 21 -33.41 -28.27 10.37
C VAL A 21 -32.67 -27.88 9.09
N PHE A 22 -33.40 -27.27 8.16
CA PHE A 22 -32.87 -26.67 6.95
C PHE A 22 -32.07 -25.39 7.24
N LYS A 23 -32.52 -24.46 8.11
CA LYS A 23 -31.67 -23.36 8.63
C LYS A 23 -30.44 -23.87 9.39
N ASP A 24 -30.56 -24.87 10.25
CA ASP A 24 -29.39 -25.44 10.96
C ASP A 24 -28.41 -26.09 9.98
N ALA A 25 -28.91 -26.82 8.99
CA ALA A 25 -28.08 -27.40 7.92
C ALA A 25 -27.41 -26.32 7.07
N LEU A 26 -28.12 -25.25 6.70
CA LEU A 26 -27.55 -24.11 5.99
C LEU A 26 -26.49 -23.39 6.81
N LEU A 27 -26.70 -23.20 8.11
CA LEU A 27 -25.76 -22.51 9.00
C LEU A 27 -24.49 -23.35 9.24
N ARG A 28 -24.63 -24.67 9.38
CA ARG A 28 -23.50 -25.62 9.43
C ARG A 28 -22.73 -25.66 8.12
N LEU A 29 -23.44 -25.65 6.99
CA LEU A 29 -22.84 -25.64 5.67
C LEU A 29 -22.11 -24.32 5.44
N GLU A 30 -22.71 -23.18 5.76
CA GLU A 30 -22.11 -21.85 5.68
C GLU A 30 -20.86 -21.76 6.56
N ASN A 31 -20.88 -22.33 7.77
CA ASN A 31 -19.70 -22.37 8.65
C ASN A 31 -18.57 -23.26 8.10
N ARG A 32 -18.90 -24.33 7.37
CA ARG A 32 -17.90 -25.22 6.73
C ARG A 32 -17.39 -24.70 5.39
N LEU A 33 -18.26 -24.02 4.63
CA LEU A 33 -17.99 -23.51 3.29
C LEU A 33 -17.54 -22.05 3.26
N LYS A 34 -17.72 -21.29 4.34
CA LYS A 34 -16.97 -20.04 4.55
C LYS A 34 -15.52 -20.40 4.37
N PRO A 35 -14.82 -19.89 3.33
CA PRO A 35 -13.38 -20.02 3.31
C PRO A 35 -12.94 -19.38 4.61
N ARG A 36 -12.47 -20.20 5.56
CA ARG A 36 -11.96 -19.69 6.83
C ARG A 36 -10.83 -18.77 6.41
N ALA A 37 -11.11 -17.47 6.37
CA ALA A 37 -10.18 -16.47 5.87
C ALA A 37 -8.93 -16.66 6.72
N SER A 38 -7.94 -17.31 6.12
CA SER A 38 -6.87 -17.86 6.92
C SER A 38 -6.13 -16.66 7.46
N ILE A 39 -6.16 -16.48 8.78
CA ILE A 39 -5.41 -15.42 9.44
C ILE A 39 -3.95 -15.47 8.98
N ALA A 40 -3.41 -16.68 8.78
CA ALA A 40 -2.08 -16.88 8.21
C ALA A 40 -1.97 -16.35 6.76
N LEU A 41 -2.98 -16.57 5.91
CA LEU A 41 -3.00 -16.01 4.55
C LEU A 41 -3.08 -14.48 4.57
N ASN A 42 -3.91 -13.88 5.42
CA ASN A 42 -4.01 -12.42 5.52
C ASN A 42 -2.72 -11.81 6.06
N ARG A 43 -2.11 -12.42 7.08
CA ARG A 43 -0.79 -12.02 7.57
C ARG A 43 0.28 -12.16 6.51
N PHE A 44 0.27 -13.25 5.75
CA PHE A 44 1.17 -13.42 4.61
C PHE A 44 1.00 -12.29 3.60
N LYS A 45 -0.24 -12.00 3.18
CA LYS A 45 -0.56 -10.87 2.28
C LYS A 45 -0.10 -9.54 2.87
N PHE A 46 -0.25 -9.34 4.18
CA PHE A 46 0.20 -8.15 4.87
C PHE A 46 1.72 -7.99 4.76
N TYR A 47 2.49 -9.02 5.13
CA TYR A 47 3.96 -8.96 5.14
C TYR A 47 4.61 -8.92 3.75
N THR A 48 3.94 -9.48 2.73
CA THR A 48 4.39 -9.41 1.34
C THR A 48 3.94 -8.15 0.61
N ARG A 49 3.01 -7.39 1.18
CA ARG A 49 2.52 -6.16 0.55
C ARG A 49 3.62 -5.10 0.52
N THR A 50 4.01 -4.68 -0.68
CA THR A 50 4.96 -3.59 -0.93
C THR A 50 4.33 -2.52 -1.79
N GLN A 51 4.67 -1.24 -1.58
CA GLN A 51 4.16 -0.14 -2.40
C GLN A 51 4.52 -0.40 -3.88
N GLN A 52 3.53 -0.29 -4.77
CA GLN A 52 3.74 -0.48 -6.21
C GLN A 52 4.41 0.76 -6.83
N LEU A 53 5.01 0.60 -8.02
CA LEU A 53 5.79 1.67 -8.66
C LEU A 53 4.99 2.96 -8.90
N GLU A 54 3.72 2.83 -9.26
CA GLU A 54 2.81 3.92 -9.60
C GLU A 54 1.76 4.19 -8.50
N GLU A 55 1.89 3.52 -7.36
CA GLU A 55 0.96 3.64 -6.26
C GLU A 55 1.36 4.78 -5.34
N THR A 56 0.40 5.65 -5.01
CA THR A 56 0.59 6.71 -4.03
C THR A 56 0.70 6.16 -2.61
N PHE A 57 1.36 6.90 -1.72
CA PHE A 57 1.47 6.50 -0.32
C PHE A 57 0.11 6.31 0.35
N ASP A 58 -0.89 7.13 0.01
CA ASP A 58 -2.24 7.04 0.56
C ASP A 58 -2.99 5.78 0.12
N GLU A 59 -2.84 5.37 -1.14
CA GLU A 59 -3.38 4.10 -1.64
C GLU A 59 -2.71 2.91 -0.95
N PHE A 60 -1.39 2.96 -0.81
CA PHE A 60 -0.62 1.93 -0.11
C PHE A 60 -1.04 1.79 1.35
N LEU A 61 -1.16 2.91 2.06
CA LEU A 61 -1.64 2.94 3.45
C LEU A 61 -3.06 2.36 3.56
N THR A 62 -3.96 2.77 2.66
CA THR A 62 -5.35 2.29 2.64
C THR A 62 -5.41 0.77 2.42
N ALA A 63 -4.61 0.26 1.48
CA ALA A 63 -4.51 -1.18 1.22
C ALA A 63 -3.97 -1.95 2.44
N LEU A 64 -2.91 -1.44 3.09
CA LEU A 64 -2.37 -2.04 4.32
C LEU A 64 -3.39 -2.08 5.44
N CYS A 65 -4.10 -0.97 5.67
CA CYS A 65 -5.18 -0.88 6.66
C CYS A 65 -6.26 -1.93 6.38
N GLY A 66 -6.72 -2.04 5.13
CA GLY A 66 -7.72 -3.03 4.72
C GLY A 66 -7.29 -4.47 4.98
N ILE A 67 -6.04 -4.83 4.69
CA ILE A 67 -5.52 -6.18 4.97
C ILE A 67 -5.39 -6.41 6.49
N SER A 68 -4.94 -5.40 7.24
CA SER A 68 -4.69 -5.51 8.69
C SER A 68 -5.95 -5.87 9.49
N MET A 69 -7.12 -5.40 9.04
CA MET A 69 -8.43 -5.72 9.65
C MET A 69 -8.70 -7.22 9.71
N HIS A 70 -8.15 -7.99 8.77
CA HIS A 70 -8.33 -9.45 8.68
C HIS A 70 -7.17 -10.26 9.26
N CYS A 71 -6.15 -9.60 9.83
CA CYS A 71 -4.94 -10.24 10.36
C CYS A 71 -5.02 -10.60 11.85
N ASN A 72 -6.06 -10.12 12.56
CA ASN A 72 -6.24 -10.31 14.00
C ASN A 72 -4.97 -9.93 14.80
N PHE A 73 -4.45 -8.72 14.57
CA PHE A 73 -3.30 -8.18 15.30
C PHE A 73 -3.69 -7.63 16.68
N GLY A 74 -4.95 -7.23 16.89
CA GLY A 74 -5.42 -6.71 18.17
C GLY A 74 -4.75 -5.37 18.51
N ALA A 75 -4.26 -5.22 19.74
CA ALA A 75 -3.71 -3.96 20.25
C ALA A 75 -2.41 -3.49 19.57
N ILE A 76 -1.74 -4.36 18.81
CA ILE A 76 -0.47 -4.04 18.13
C ILE A 76 -0.66 -3.70 16.64
N THR A 77 -1.91 -3.54 16.17
CA THR A 77 -2.21 -3.24 14.76
C THR A 77 -1.44 -2.02 14.26
N ASP A 78 -1.42 -0.93 15.03
CA ASP A 78 -0.73 0.29 14.64
C ASP A 78 0.79 0.10 14.51
N LYS A 79 1.39 -0.72 15.39
CA LYS A 79 2.82 -1.06 15.32
C LYS A 79 3.11 -1.91 14.08
N MET A 80 2.25 -2.87 13.78
CA MET A 80 2.39 -3.71 12.58
C MET A 80 2.31 -2.88 11.30
N ILE A 81 1.34 -1.97 11.20
CA ILE A 81 1.19 -1.08 10.05
C ILE A 81 2.41 -0.17 9.92
N ARG A 82 2.84 0.44 11.02
CA ARG A 82 4.03 1.29 11.06
C ARG A 82 5.27 0.56 10.55
N ASP A 83 5.56 -0.61 11.10
CA ASP A 83 6.76 -1.38 10.75
C ASP A 83 6.71 -1.82 9.28
N GLN A 84 5.53 -2.17 8.77
CA GLN A 84 5.32 -2.52 7.37
C GLN A 84 5.53 -1.33 6.44
N ILE A 85 5.09 -0.12 6.81
CA ILE A 85 5.33 1.10 6.05
C ILE A 85 6.84 1.37 5.94
N ILE A 86 7.55 1.36 7.07
CA ILE A 86 8.99 1.61 7.14
C ILE A 86 9.75 0.60 6.27
N ALA A 87 9.36 -0.68 6.30
CA ALA A 87 10.04 -1.73 5.57
C ALA A 87 9.75 -1.74 4.05
N ARG A 88 8.56 -1.29 3.63
CA ARG A 88 8.04 -1.58 2.28
C ARG A 88 7.59 -0.36 1.45
N VAL A 89 7.89 0.85 1.90
CA VAL A 89 7.77 2.05 1.08
C VAL A 89 8.71 1.95 -0.14
N ASN A 90 8.26 2.43 -1.30
CA ASN A 90 9.03 2.33 -2.55
C ASN A 90 10.14 3.38 -2.65
N SER A 91 9.93 4.58 -2.11
CA SER A 91 10.96 5.62 -2.10
C SER A 91 12.03 5.33 -1.05
N ARG A 92 13.25 5.07 -1.52
CA ARG A 92 14.42 4.89 -0.67
C ARG A 92 14.70 6.11 0.22
N ARG A 93 14.48 7.33 -0.30
CA ARG A 93 14.67 8.57 0.47
C ARG A 93 13.69 8.63 1.64
N ILE A 94 12.44 8.25 1.42
CA ILE A 94 11.44 8.17 2.49
C ILE A 94 11.84 7.11 3.51
N GLN A 95 12.25 5.93 3.05
CA GLN A 95 12.68 4.84 3.92
C GLN A 95 13.86 5.23 4.83
N GLU A 96 14.89 5.86 4.27
CA GLU A 96 16.07 6.31 5.03
C GLU A 96 15.68 7.35 6.10
N GLN A 97 14.79 8.29 5.77
CA GLN A 97 14.27 9.27 6.74
C GLN A 97 13.49 8.61 7.86
N LEU A 98 12.66 7.61 7.54
CA LEU A 98 11.89 6.89 8.54
C LEU A 98 12.78 6.06 9.49
N TRP A 99 13.87 5.47 9.00
CA TRP A 99 14.83 4.74 9.85
C TRP A 99 15.55 5.63 10.86
N MET A 100 15.73 6.92 10.54
CA MET A 100 16.41 7.85 11.45
C MET A 100 15.53 8.33 12.62
N MET A 101 14.22 8.09 12.60
CA MET A 101 13.28 8.58 13.62
C MET A 101 13.32 7.80 14.94
N GLY A 102 14.05 6.70 15.03
CA GLY A 102 14.09 5.85 16.22
C GLY A 102 12.80 5.03 16.38
N ASP A 103 11.93 5.40 17.33
CA ASP A 103 10.65 4.72 17.60
C ASP A 103 9.45 5.66 17.39
N PRO A 104 9.15 6.07 16.14
CA PRO A 104 8.03 6.95 15.85
C PRO A 104 6.69 6.25 16.08
N LYS A 105 5.63 7.04 16.35
CA LYS A 105 4.26 6.52 16.32
C LYS A 105 3.78 6.40 14.88
N LEU A 106 2.72 5.63 14.66
CA LEU A 106 2.13 5.44 13.32
C LEU A 106 1.80 6.78 12.63
N GLN A 107 1.21 7.72 13.37
CA GLN A 107 0.86 9.05 12.84
C GLN A 107 2.08 9.86 12.40
N ASP A 108 3.19 9.79 13.13
CA ASP A 108 4.42 10.51 12.80
C ASP A 108 5.04 9.97 11.50
N VAL A 109 5.01 8.64 11.33
CA VAL A 109 5.44 7.96 10.10
C VAL A 109 4.56 8.36 8.91
N ILE A 110 3.25 8.37 9.07
CA ILE A 110 2.30 8.76 8.02
C ILE A 110 2.54 10.21 7.59
N ASN A 111 2.62 11.13 8.55
CA ASN A 111 2.79 12.55 8.26
C ASN A 111 4.12 12.81 7.53
N THR A 112 5.20 12.17 7.97
CA THR A 112 6.50 12.38 7.34
C THR A 112 6.56 11.76 5.95
N ALA A 113 6.04 10.55 5.77
CA ALA A 113 6.00 9.90 4.47
C ALA A 113 5.20 10.73 3.45
N LYS A 114 4.04 11.26 3.84
CA LYS A 114 3.24 12.17 3.00
C LYS A 114 3.98 13.45 2.63
N ALA A 115 4.60 14.10 3.60
CA ALA A 115 5.35 15.34 3.37
C ALA A 115 6.52 15.12 2.40
N LEU A 116 7.23 14.01 2.54
CA LEU A 116 8.33 13.66 1.65
C LEU A 116 7.85 13.29 0.25
N GLU A 117 6.78 12.51 0.11
CA GLU A 117 6.20 12.19 -1.20
C GLU A 117 5.76 13.45 -1.95
N GLN A 118 5.10 14.38 -1.27
CA GLN A 118 4.72 15.67 -1.83
C GLN A 118 5.95 16.47 -2.26
N SER A 119 6.98 16.54 -1.43
CA SER A 119 8.23 17.23 -1.77
C SER A 119 8.91 16.61 -2.99
N GLU A 120 8.97 15.27 -3.09
CA GLU A 120 9.54 14.58 -4.26
C GLU A 120 8.75 14.86 -5.53
N LYS A 121 7.41 14.90 -5.44
CA LYS A 121 6.54 15.22 -6.57
C LYS A 121 6.76 16.64 -7.08
N LEU A 122 6.87 17.62 -6.16
CA LEU A 122 7.15 19.02 -6.52
C LEU A 122 8.52 19.15 -7.21
N ILE A 123 9.56 18.53 -6.67
CA ILE A 123 10.92 18.55 -7.26
C ILE A 123 10.90 17.95 -8.67
N LYS A 124 10.25 16.80 -8.87
CA LYS A 124 10.11 16.16 -10.20
C LYS A 124 9.43 17.10 -11.20
N SER A 125 8.30 17.70 -10.81
CA SER A 125 7.57 18.63 -11.69
C SER A 125 8.37 19.90 -12.04
N ALA A 126 9.19 20.41 -11.10
CA ALA A 126 10.07 21.54 -11.36
C ALA A 126 11.16 21.19 -12.38
N GLN A 127 11.82 20.03 -12.22
CA GLN A 127 12.85 19.56 -13.14
C GLN A 127 12.33 19.27 -14.55
N GLU A 128 11.10 18.76 -14.67
CA GLU A 128 10.46 18.56 -15.98
C GLU A 128 10.25 19.89 -16.69
N SER A 129 9.80 20.93 -15.96
CA SER A 129 9.60 22.26 -16.53
C SER A 129 10.90 22.93 -17.01
N ASP A 130 12.03 22.65 -16.37
CA ASP A 130 13.34 23.17 -16.77
C ASP A 130 13.90 22.44 -18.01
N LYS A 131 13.62 21.14 -18.18
CA LYS A 131 13.99 20.40 -19.40
C LYS A 131 13.24 20.90 -20.63
N THR A 132 11.95 21.23 -20.49
CA THR A 132 11.14 21.75 -21.61
C THR A 132 11.63 23.12 -22.07
N LYS A 133 11.99 24.01 -21.13
CA LYS A 133 12.55 25.34 -21.45
C LYS A 133 13.91 25.29 -22.13
N ASN A 134 14.78 24.37 -21.71
CA ASN A 134 16.09 24.20 -22.34
C ASN A 134 15.98 23.61 -23.76
N ALA A 135 15.00 22.73 -24.01
CA ALA A 135 14.76 22.19 -25.35
C ALA A 135 14.18 23.22 -26.34
N GLU A 136 13.41 24.21 -25.88
CA GLU A 136 12.90 25.31 -26.72
C GLU A 136 13.96 26.37 -27.05
N PHE A 137 15.00 26.53 -26.22
CA PHE A 137 16.08 27.51 -26.47
C PHE A 137 17.06 27.06 -27.57
N ASP A 138 17.29 25.76 -27.73
CA ASP A 138 18.21 25.20 -28.76
C ASP A 138 17.68 25.31 -30.20
N VAL A 139 16.38 25.54 -30.41
CA VAL A 139 15.78 25.64 -31.76
C VAL A 139 15.94 27.05 -32.37
N VAL A 140 16.20 28.08 -31.57
CA VAL A 140 16.24 29.48 -32.03
C VAL A 140 17.65 29.94 -32.49
N GLY A 141 18.68 29.11 -32.36
CA GLY A 141 20.07 29.46 -32.68
C GLY A 141 20.50 29.37 -34.15
N ALA A 142 19.64 28.97 -35.09
CA ALA A 142 20.04 28.59 -36.44
C ALA A 142 19.96 29.71 -37.51
N MET A 143 20.32 30.96 -37.21
CA MET A 143 20.61 31.97 -38.25
C MET A 143 21.61 33.02 -37.74
N GLY A 144 22.91 32.85 -38.04
CA GLY A 144 23.88 33.91 -37.82
C GLY A 144 25.35 33.53 -38.07
N GLY A 145 25.83 33.76 -39.29
CA GLY A 145 27.14 34.36 -39.54
C GLY A 145 28.41 33.51 -39.36
N ASN A 146 28.96 33.09 -40.49
CA ASN A 146 30.30 32.53 -40.70
C ASN A 146 31.42 33.53 -40.30
N VAL A 147 32.39 33.15 -39.46
CA VAL A 147 33.75 33.73 -39.47
C VAL A 147 34.77 32.59 -39.34
N SER A 148 35.40 32.30 -40.47
CA SER A 148 36.60 31.51 -40.63
C SER A 148 37.81 32.30 -40.12
N GLY A 149 38.69 31.65 -39.35
CA GLY A 149 39.91 32.25 -38.81
C GLY A 149 40.85 31.19 -38.28
N ASN A 150 41.58 30.53 -39.19
CA ASN A 150 42.74 29.70 -38.87
C ASN A 150 43.82 30.53 -38.15
N ASN A 151 44.48 29.94 -37.15
CA ASN A 151 45.94 29.91 -37.20
C ASN A 151 46.53 28.72 -36.43
N SER A 152 47.43 28.02 -37.12
CA SER A 152 48.29 26.96 -36.63
C SER A 152 49.54 27.56 -35.95
N GLY A 153 50.04 26.89 -34.91
CA GLY A 153 51.27 27.31 -34.25
C GLY A 153 51.74 26.30 -33.22
N THR A 154 52.74 25.53 -33.60
CA THR A 154 53.38 24.41 -32.90
C THR A 154 54.30 24.86 -31.74
N LYS A 155 54.46 24.03 -30.69
CA LYS A 155 55.74 23.39 -30.29
C LYS A 155 55.72 22.77 -28.87
N SER A 156 56.01 21.47 -28.87
CA SER A 156 56.87 20.63 -28.00
C SER A 156 57.49 21.11 -26.67
N ALA A 157 57.74 20.09 -25.81
CA ALA A 157 58.72 19.93 -24.71
C ALA A 157 58.12 19.94 -23.28
N MET A 158 58.01 18.79 -22.59
CA MET A 158 59.02 18.00 -21.82
C MET A 158 59.21 18.45 -20.35
N PHE A 159 59.17 17.44 -19.47
CA PHE A 159 59.73 17.30 -18.11
C PHE A 159 59.05 17.94 -16.88
N GLY A 160 58.94 17.11 -15.82
CA GLY A 160 59.03 17.56 -14.44
C GLY A 160 58.23 16.75 -13.42
N GLU A 161 58.74 15.59 -13.00
CA GLU A 161 58.39 14.96 -11.72
C GLU A 161 58.70 15.91 -10.54
N LYS A 162 57.83 15.91 -9.53
CA LYS A 162 58.18 15.69 -8.12
C LYS A 162 57.01 15.07 -7.38
#